data_AF-A0A915A131-F1
#
_entry.id   AF-A0A915A131-F1
#
_cell.length_a   1.000
_cell.length_b   1.000
_cell.length_c   1.000
_cell.angle_alpha   90.00
_cell.angle_beta   90.00
_cell.angle_gamma   90.00
#
_symmetry.space_group_name_H-M   'P 1'
#
loop_
_entity.id
_entity.type
_entity.pdbx_description
1 polymer ?
#
loop_
_entity_poly.entity_id
_entity_poly.type
_entity_poly.pdbx_seq_one_letter_code
_entity_poly.pdbx_strand_id
1 'polypeptide(L)'
;MPRRRRHTDDGLTISTTSLESLTPTLNRFAEDTSMLGFRYLHTRYKTWFRCIWALLLIFFLGLTIYQVIERIGYYFIRNPLITTRTYYTPSRIAFPTVLICNKMQLKSSKIAQIRPDLLRTMSLMYEDDGSPTRNQSVWEMIESFDRIGLTNVYQNAYQT
;
A
#
# COMPACT_ATOMS: atom_id res chain seq x y z
N MET A 1 -55.93 -19.07 21.60
CA MET A 1 -57.28 -18.60 22.00
C MET A 1 -57.46 -17.16 21.53
N PRO A 2 -58.47 -16.79 20.73
CA PRO A 2 -58.68 -15.38 20.37
C PRO A 2 -59.68 -14.72 21.33
N ARG A 3 -59.29 -13.57 21.91
CA ARG A 3 -60.14 -12.76 22.79
C ARG A 3 -60.63 -11.53 22.01
N ARG A 4 -61.96 -11.39 21.99
CA ARG A 4 -62.77 -10.40 21.27
C ARG A 4 -62.89 -9.06 22.02
N ARG A 5 -63.17 -7.97 21.27
CA ARG A 5 -63.74 -6.64 21.63
C ARG A 5 -62.70 -5.50 21.75
N ARG A 6 -62.98 -4.24 21.40
CA ARG A 6 -64.20 -3.53 20.92
C ARG A 6 -63.73 -2.23 20.23
N HIS A 7 -64.55 -1.73 19.32
CA HIS A 7 -64.45 -0.46 18.57
C HIS A 7 -64.77 0.78 19.44
N THR A 8 -64.60 1.98 18.85
CA THR A 8 -64.96 3.39 19.21
C THR A 8 -63.97 4.14 20.13
N ASP A 9 -63.49 5.37 19.86
CA ASP A 9 -63.96 6.48 18.98
C ASP A 9 -62.80 7.38 18.45
N ASP A 10 -63.17 8.17 17.43
CA ASP A 10 -62.41 9.04 16.54
C ASP A 10 -61.74 10.29 17.17
N GLY A 11 -60.61 10.72 16.59
CA GLY A 11 -60.12 12.09 16.72
C GLY A 11 -58.64 12.30 16.38
N LEU A 12 -58.32 12.52 15.09
CA LEU A 12 -57.32 13.46 14.53
C LEU A 12 -56.94 13.04 13.08
N THR A 13 -57.76 13.45 12.12
CA THR A 13 -57.57 13.36 10.66
C THR A 13 -56.77 14.59 10.21
N ILE A 14 -55.57 14.49 9.63
CA ILE A 14 -55.40 14.49 8.16
C ILE A 14 -54.01 13.95 7.70
N SER A 15 -53.11 13.53 8.61
CA SER A 15 -51.83 12.86 8.25
C SER A 15 -51.79 11.37 8.59
N THR A 16 -52.87 10.85 9.18
CA THR A 16 -52.98 9.53 9.80
C THR A 16 -53.46 8.45 8.86
N THR A 17 -54.20 8.78 7.80
CA THR A 17 -54.83 7.80 6.89
C THR A 17 -53.82 6.94 6.14
N SER A 18 -52.68 7.50 5.74
CA SER A 18 -51.59 6.75 5.09
C SER A 18 -50.83 5.86 6.08
N LEU A 19 -50.52 6.37 7.28
CA LEU A 19 -49.83 5.62 8.33
C LEU A 19 -50.67 4.47 8.88
N GLU A 20 -51.97 4.68 9.09
CA GLU A 20 -52.89 3.61 9.53
C GLU A 20 -52.95 2.47 8.51
N SER A 21 -53.00 2.79 7.21
CA SER A 21 -52.96 1.79 6.14
C SER A 21 -51.64 1.00 6.07
N LEU A 22 -50.54 1.58 6.54
CA LEU A 22 -49.21 0.95 6.58
C LEU A 22 -48.95 0.13 7.84
N THR A 23 -49.70 0.36 8.92
CA THR A 23 -49.55 -0.44 10.14
C THR A 23 -49.73 -1.96 9.93
N PRO A 24 -50.73 -2.46 9.17
CA PRO A 24 -50.86 -3.91 8.96
C PRO A 24 -49.70 -4.49 8.14
N THR A 25 -49.18 -3.75 7.17
CA THR A 25 -48.07 -4.23 6.31
C THR A 25 -46.74 -4.21 7.06
N LEU A 26 -46.47 -3.17 7.85
CA LEU A 26 -45.27 -3.08 8.70
C LEU A 26 -45.26 -4.14 9.80
N ASN A 27 -46.41 -4.41 10.43
CA ASN A 27 -46.54 -5.44 11.44
C ASN A 27 -46.29 -6.83 10.84
N ARG A 28 -46.84 -7.11 9.66
CA ARG A 28 -46.58 -8.35 8.93
C ARG A 28 -45.10 -8.48 8.56
N PHE A 29 -44.49 -7.42 8.05
CA PHE A 29 -43.06 -7.41 7.73
C PHE A 29 -42.18 -7.66 8.96
N ALA A 30 -42.53 -7.07 10.11
CA ALA A 30 -41.79 -7.27 11.36
C ALA A 30 -41.91 -8.70 11.93
N GLU A 31 -42.98 -9.43 11.59
CA GLU A 31 -43.15 -10.84 11.98
C GLU A 31 -42.50 -11.81 10.97
N ASP A 32 -42.51 -11.48 9.68
CA ASP A 32 -41.99 -12.35 8.60
C ASP A 32 -40.49 -12.15 8.32
N THR A 33 -39.87 -11.08 8.80
CA THR A 33 -38.45 -10.81 8.58
C THR A 33 -37.53 -11.67 9.45
N SER A 34 -36.42 -12.12 8.87
CA SER A 34 -35.32 -12.78 9.58
C SER A 34 -34.39 -11.79 10.30
N MET A 35 -34.60 -10.48 10.15
CA MET A 35 -33.81 -9.45 10.80
C MET A 35 -34.03 -9.46 12.32
N LEU A 36 -32.97 -9.76 13.07
CA LEU A 36 -33.01 -9.75 14.52
C LEU A 36 -33.41 -8.35 15.03
N GLY A 37 -34.31 -8.32 16.01
CA GLY A 37 -34.74 -7.09 16.69
C GLY A 37 -35.92 -6.37 16.04
N PHE A 38 -36.17 -6.52 14.74
CA PHE A 38 -37.30 -5.86 14.06
C PHE A 38 -38.67 -6.33 14.59
N ARG A 39 -38.76 -7.58 15.04
CA ARG A 39 -39.94 -8.13 15.72
C ARG A 39 -40.39 -7.32 16.94
N TYR A 40 -39.46 -6.67 17.65
CA TYR A 40 -39.79 -5.87 18.84
C TYR A 40 -40.34 -4.49 18.51
N LEU A 41 -40.30 -4.09 17.23
CA LEU A 41 -40.90 -2.86 16.73
C LEU A 41 -42.41 -2.98 16.48
N HIS A 42 -42.94 -4.20 16.53
CA HIS A 42 -44.34 -4.54 16.31
C HIS A 42 -45.28 -3.76 17.24
N THR A 43 -46.46 -3.39 16.74
CA THR A 43 -47.47 -2.61 17.48
C THR A 43 -48.01 -3.31 18.75
N ARG A 44 -47.68 -4.60 18.95
CA ARG A 44 -48.07 -5.38 20.13
C ARG A 44 -47.33 -4.95 21.41
N TYR A 45 -46.20 -4.26 21.28
CA TYR A 45 -45.38 -3.84 22.42
C TYR A 45 -45.66 -2.38 22.82
N LYS A 46 -45.42 -2.05 24.10
CA LYS A 46 -45.53 -0.68 24.61
C LYS A 46 -44.61 0.27 23.83
N THR A 47 -45.06 1.51 23.61
CA THR A 47 -44.33 2.53 22.84
C THR A 47 -42.92 2.79 23.36
N TRP A 48 -42.71 2.88 24.68
CA TRP A 48 -41.38 3.08 25.26
C TRP A 48 -40.40 1.93 24.94
N PHE A 49 -40.88 0.69 25.00
CA PHE A 49 -40.08 -0.48 24.65
C PHE A 49 -39.69 -0.47 23.16
N ARG A 50 -40.63 -0.08 22.29
CA ARG A 50 -40.38 0.08 20.86
C ARG A 50 -39.32 1.16 20.59
N CYS A 51 -39.35 2.27 21.31
CA CYS A 51 -38.35 3.34 21.17
C CYS A 51 -36.94 2.87 21.56
N ILE A 52 -36.79 2.10 22.65
CA ILE A 52 -35.49 1.56 23.06
C ILE A 52 -34.95 0.61 21.99
N TRP A 53 -35.78 -0.31 21.50
CA TRP A 53 -35.38 -1.23 20.44
C TRP A 53 -35.09 -0.53 19.12
N ALA A 54 -35.84 0.53 18.78
CA ALA A 54 -35.56 1.36 17.62
C ALA A 54 -34.18 2.01 17.72
N LEU A 55 -33.87 2.64 18.85
CA LEU A 55 -32.55 3.27 19.08
C LEU A 55 -31.42 2.24 19.00
N LEU A 56 -31.61 1.08 19.62
CA LEU A 56 -30.63 -0.01 19.58
C LEU A 56 -30.42 -0.52 18.15
N LEU A 57 -31.49 -0.72 17.37
CA LEU A 57 -31.40 -1.12 15.97
C LEU A 57 -30.68 -0.08 15.12
N ILE A 58 -31.01 1.20 15.28
CA ILE A 58 -30.35 2.30 14.56
C ILE A 58 -28.86 2.35 14.92
N PHE A 59 -28.52 2.18 16.20
CA PHE A 59 -27.14 2.18 16.66
C PHE A 59 -26.33 1.04 16.02
N PHE A 60 -26.83 -0.20 16.08
CA PHE A 60 -26.15 -1.33 15.47
C PHE A 60 -26.11 -1.24 13.95
N LEU A 61 -27.18 -0.74 13.31
CA LEU A 61 -27.18 -0.49 11.87
C LEU A 61 -26.10 0.53 11.49
N GLY A 62 -25.98 1.63 12.24
CA GLY A 62 -24.92 2.62 12.07
C GLY A 62 -23.52 2.01 12.22
N LEU A 63 -23.29 1.20 13.26
CA LEU A 63 -22.03 0.49 13.46
C LEU A 63 -21.71 -0.46 12.29
N THR A 64 -22.69 -1.21 11.81
CA THR A 64 -22.48 -2.12 10.67
C THR A 64 -22.14 -1.37 9.39
N ILE A 65 -22.82 -0.25 9.08
CA ILE A 65 -22.50 0.59 7.93
C ILE A 65 -21.08 1.16 8.06
N TYR A 66 -20.72 1.66 9.25
CA TYR A 66 -19.38 2.17 9.52
C TYR A 66 -18.30 1.11 9.27
N GLN A 67 -18.47 -0.10 9.84
CA GLN A 67 -17.54 -1.21 9.65
C GLN A 67 -17.42 -1.62 8.18
N VAL A 68 -18.53 -1.65 7.44
CA VAL A 68 -18.52 -1.99 6.01
C VAL A 68 -17.74 -0.95 5.22
N ILE A 69 -17.96 0.35 5.46
CA ILE A 69 -17.21 1.43 4.79
C ILE A 69 -15.71 1.33 5.11
N GLU A 70 -15.35 1.11 6.38
CA GLU A 70 -13.95 0.95 6.80
C GLU A 70 -13.29 -0.23 6.07
N ARG A 71 -13.97 -1.37 5.99
CA ARG A 71 -13.47 -2.55 5.29
C ARG A 71 -13.33 -2.32 3.79
N ILE A 72 -14.33 -1.72 3.15
CA ILE A 72 -14.27 -1.36 1.71
C ILE A 72 -13.09 -0.42 1.47
N GLY A 73 -12.95 0.64 2.27
CA GLY A 73 -11.82 1.57 2.17
C GLY A 73 -10.47 0.87 2.37
N TYR A 74 -10.36 -0.02 3.35
CA TYR A 74 -9.15 -0.80 3.59
C TYR A 74 -8.77 -1.66 2.38
N TYR A 75 -9.72 -2.39 1.78
CA TYR A 75 -9.44 -3.25 0.63
C TYR A 75 -9.14 -2.45 -0.65
N PHE A 76 -9.95 -1.44 -0.98
CA PHE A 76 -9.85 -0.73 -2.26
C PHE A 76 -8.83 0.40 -2.26
N ILE A 77 -8.72 1.16 -1.17
CA ILE A 77 -7.84 2.35 -1.11
C ILE A 77 -6.44 1.94 -0.65
N ARG A 78 -6.37 1.10 0.40
CA ARG A 78 -5.09 0.78 1.05
C ARG A 78 -4.36 -0.39 0.40
N ASN A 79 -5.07 -1.22 -0.36
CA ASN A 79 -4.58 -2.42 -1.07
C ASN A 79 -3.41 -3.12 -0.34
N PRO A 80 -3.67 -3.67 0.85
CA PRO A 80 -2.62 -4.16 1.72
C PRO A 80 -1.95 -5.40 1.11
N LEU A 81 -0.69 -5.26 0.71
CA LEU A 81 0.15 -6.37 0.31
C LEU A 81 0.81 -6.98 1.56
N ILE A 82 0.61 -8.28 1.77
CA ILE A 82 1.28 -9.03 2.83
C ILE A 82 2.43 -9.80 2.20
N THR A 83 3.66 -9.48 2.62
CA THR A 83 4.85 -10.23 2.22
C THR A 83 5.17 -11.27 3.28
N THR A 84 4.99 -12.54 2.95
CA THR A 84 5.41 -13.65 3.80
C THR A 84 6.78 -14.15 3.36
N ARG A 85 7.74 -14.19 4.28
CA ARG A 85 9.08 -14.75 4.03
C ARG A 85 9.17 -16.14 4.61
N THR A 86 9.51 -17.12 3.78
CA THR A 86 9.80 -18.49 4.20
C THR A 86 11.22 -18.85 3.82
N TYR A 87 11.84 -19.73 4.62
CA TYR A 87 13.17 -20.24 4.37
C TYR A 87 13.04 -21.73 4.07
N TYR A 88 13.52 -22.13 2.90
CA TYR A 88 13.57 -23.50 2.45
C TYR A 88 14.98 -23.81 1.96
N THR A 89 15.50 -24.97 2.32
CA THR A 89 16.82 -25.46 1.91
C THR A 89 16.65 -26.46 0.76
N PRO A 90 16.71 -26.02 -0.50
CA PRO A 90 16.60 -26.93 -1.64
C PRO A 90 17.83 -27.84 -1.74
N SER A 91 17.63 -29.07 -2.24
CA SER A 91 18.71 -30.05 -2.44
C SER A 91 19.65 -29.68 -3.61
N ARG A 92 19.24 -28.77 -4.49
CA ARG A 92 20.03 -28.22 -5.60
C ARG A 92 19.70 -26.73 -5.77
N ILE A 93 20.72 -25.91 -5.98
CA ILE A 93 20.59 -24.48 -6.29
C ILE A 93 21.33 -24.15 -7.58
N ALA A 94 20.76 -23.25 -8.37
CA ALA A 94 21.48 -22.68 -9.51
C ALA A 94 22.63 -21.83 -8.98
N PHE A 95 23.84 -22.06 -9.49
CA PHE A 95 24.98 -21.22 -9.15
C PHE A 95 24.75 -19.81 -9.77
N PRO A 96 24.88 -18.73 -8.98
CA PRO A 96 24.65 -17.38 -9.49
C PRO A 96 25.73 -17.00 -10.51
N THR A 97 25.40 -16.09 -11.42
CA THR A 97 26.40 -15.49 -12.29
C THR A 97 27.33 -14.62 -11.44
N VAL A 98 28.59 -15.03 -11.33
CA VAL A 98 29.62 -14.25 -10.66
C VAL A 98 30.27 -13.35 -11.70
N LEU A 99 30.01 -12.04 -11.59
CA LEU A 99 30.69 -11.04 -12.40
C LEU A 99 31.95 -10.57 -11.66
N ILE A 100 33.12 -10.81 -12.27
CA ILE A 100 34.41 -10.33 -11.76
C ILE A 100 34.91 -9.28 -12.73
N CYS A 101 35.08 -8.05 -12.24
CA CYS A 101 35.65 -6.95 -13.01
C CYS A 101 37.00 -6.54 -12.43
N ASN A 102 37.94 -6.18 -13.29
CA ASN A 102 39.18 -5.54 -12.87
C ASN A 102 38.89 -4.14 -12.32
N LYS A 103 39.55 -3.73 -11.23
CA LYS A 103 39.46 -2.37 -10.67
C LYS A 103 40.00 -1.32 -11.66
N MET A 104 40.97 -1.71 -12.49
CA MET A 104 41.54 -0.81 -13.50
C MET A 104 40.67 -0.74 -14.76
N GLN A 105 40.20 0.46 -15.11
CA GLN A 105 39.39 0.68 -16.31
C GLN A 105 40.20 0.61 -17.61
N LEU A 106 41.52 0.83 -17.52
CA LEU A 106 42.43 0.91 -18.67
C LEU A 106 43.58 -0.10 -18.53
N LYS A 107 44.06 -0.65 -19.65
CA LYS A 107 45.23 -1.53 -19.70
C LYS A 107 46.49 -0.70 -19.42
N SER A 108 47.14 -0.94 -18.29
CA SER A 108 48.37 -0.25 -17.89
C SER A 108 49.47 -0.36 -18.96
N SER A 109 49.59 -1.52 -19.62
CA SER A 109 50.55 -1.73 -20.71
C SER A 109 50.31 -0.82 -21.92
N LYS A 110 49.04 -0.52 -22.25
CA LYS A 110 48.70 0.37 -23.38
C LYS A 110 48.96 1.83 -23.03
N ILE A 111 48.71 2.23 -21.79
CA ILE A 111 49.05 3.58 -21.33
C ILE A 111 50.57 3.76 -21.29
N ALA A 112 51.33 2.79 -20.76
CA ALA A 112 52.79 2.86 -20.71
C ALA A 112 53.44 2.94 -22.10
N GLN A 113 52.86 2.27 -23.11
CA GLN A 113 53.31 2.35 -24.51
C GLN A 113 53.13 3.75 -25.09
N ILE A 114 52.07 4.46 -24.71
CA ILE A 114 51.80 5.82 -25.20
C ILE A 114 52.66 6.81 -24.42
N ARG A 115 52.54 6.81 -23.09
CA ARG A 115 53.30 7.68 -22.18
C ARG A 115 53.46 7.00 -20.79
N PRO A 116 54.69 6.69 -20.34
CA PRO A 116 54.92 6.11 -19.03
C PRO A 116 54.59 7.07 -17.88
N ASP A 117 54.79 8.38 -18.09
CA ASP A 117 54.51 9.41 -17.08
C ASP A 117 53.01 9.52 -16.76
N LEU A 118 52.16 9.34 -17.78
CA LEU A 118 50.70 9.36 -17.63
C LEU A 118 50.20 8.18 -16.80
N LEU A 119 50.80 6.99 -16.98
CA LEU A 119 50.46 5.84 -16.15
C LEU A 119 50.81 6.10 -14.68
N ARG A 120 51.96 6.71 -14.43
CA ARG A 120 52.40 7.06 -13.09
C ARG A 120 51.47 8.08 -12.43
N THR A 121 51.05 9.13 -13.14
CA THR A 121 50.11 10.11 -12.59
C THR A 121 48.71 9.54 -12.37
N MET A 122 48.20 8.74 -13.32
CA MET A 122 46.93 8.02 -13.15
C MET A 122 46.95 7.06 -11.96
N SER A 123 48.09 6.42 -11.67
CA SER A 123 48.22 5.55 -10.49
C SER A 123 48.18 6.30 -9.16
N LEU A 124 48.44 7.61 -9.17
CA LEU A 124 48.39 8.47 -7.97
C LEU A 124 47.05 9.20 -7.80
N MET A 125 46.11 9.03 -8.74
CA MET A 125 44.77 9.65 -8.66
C MET A 125 43.93 9.11 -7.52
N TYR A 126 44.14 7.85 -7.12
CA TYR A 126 43.35 7.19 -6.10
C TYR A 126 44.26 6.72 -4.97
N GLU A 127 43.84 6.97 -3.74
CA GLU A 127 44.49 6.43 -2.56
C GLU A 127 44.12 4.94 -2.37
N ASP A 128 44.81 4.25 -1.46
CA ASP A 128 44.60 2.82 -1.21
C ASP A 128 43.18 2.50 -0.73
N ASP A 129 42.49 3.48 -0.15
CA ASP A 129 41.08 3.40 0.26
C ASP A 129 40.08 3.57 -0.90
N GLY A 130 40.58 3.89 -2.10
CA GLY A 130 39.79 4.14 -3.31
C GLY A 130 39.20 5.55 -3.40
N SER A 131 39.56 6.46 -2.50
CA SER A 131 39.17 7.87 -2.58
C SER A 131 40.05 8.64 -3.58
N PRO A 132 39.52 9.68 -4.26
CA PRO A 132 40.35 10.54 -5.11
C PRO A 132 41.37 11.32 -4.30
N THR A 133 42.61 11.40 -4.78
CA THR A 133 43.68 12.15 -4.10
C THR A 133 43.33 13.63 -3.97
N ARG A 134 43.64 14.22 -2.82
CA ARG A 134 43.48 15.68 -2.57
C ARG A 134 44.69 16.49 -3.03
N ASN A 135 45.74 15.85 -3.53
CA ASN A 135 46.95 16.54 -3.99
C ASN A 135 46.68 17.34 -5.27
N GLN A 136 46.60 18.66 -5.16
CA GLN A 136 46.38 19.58 -6.29
C GLN A 136 47.45 19.43 -7.39
N SER A 137 48.70 19.15 -7.00
CA SER A 137 49.79 18.91 -7.94
C SER A 137 49.56 17.71 -8.86
N VAL A 138 48.87 16.68 -8.39
CA VAL A 138 48.52 15.51 -9.22
C VAL A 138 47.48 15.92 -10.26
N TRP A 139 46.47 16.69 -9.85
CA TRP A 139 45.43 17.22 -10.74
C TRP A 139 45.98 18.17 -11.81
N GLU A 140 46.87 19.09 -11.45
CA GLU A 140 47.56 19.97 -12.40
C GLU A 140 48.41 19.17 -13.39
N MET A 141 49.07 18.11 -12.92
CA MET A 141 49.85 17.22 -13.79
C MET A 141 48.95 16.48 -14.76
N ILE A 142 47.75 16.08 -14.36
CA ILE A 142 46.76 15.43 -15.22
C ILE A 142 46.21 16.41 -16.27
N GLU A 143 45.89 17.63 -15.86
CA GLU A 143 45.42 18.68 -16.77
C GLU A 143 46.48 19.03 -17.82
N SER A 144 47.77 18.96 -17.47
CA SER A 144 48.86 19.13 -18.44
C SER A 144 48.84 18.08 -19.56
N PHE A 145 48.25 16.91 -19.31
CA PHE A 145 48.05 15.86 -20.30
C PHE A 145 46.77 16.01 -21.13
N ASP A 146 45.88 16.96 -20.83
CA ASP A 146 44.62 17.18 -21.58
C ASP A 146 44.87 17.71 -23.01
N ARG A 147 46.08 18.24 -23.27
CA ARG A 147 46.58 18.52 -24.63
C ARG A 147 46.81 17.25 -25.47
N ILE A 148 46.86 16.08 -24.83
CA ILE A 148 46.91 14.78 -25.50
C ILE A 148 45.46 14.40 -25.79
N GLY A 149 45.18 13.81 -26.97
CA GLY A 149 43.86 13.25 -27.26
C GLY A 149 43.50 12.12 -26.28
N LEU A 150 42.99 12.49 -25.10
CA LEU A 150 42.65 11.58 -24.01
C LEU A 150 41.60 10.55 -24.47
N THR A 151 40.75 10.97 -25.40
CA THR A 151 39.80 10.13 -26.13
C THR A 151 40.48 9.01 -26.92
N ASN A 152 41.60 9.29 -27.59
CA ASN A 152 42.39 8.30 -28.32
C ASN A 152 43.12 7.35 -27.37
N VAL A 153 43.64 7.86 -26.25
CA VAL A 153 44.23 7.03 -25.18
C VAL A 153 43.17 6.11 -24.58
N TYR A 154 41.99 6.64 -24.30
CA TYR A 154 40.87 5.88 -23.73
C TYR A 154 40.40 4.79 -24.69
N GLN A 155 40.17 5.12 -25.97
CA GLN A 155 39.76 4.14 -26.99
C GLN A 155 40.77 3.00 -27.16
N ASN A 156 42.07 3.29 -27.11
CA ASN A 156 43.12 2.28 -27.32
C ASN A 156 43.51 1.50 -26.07
N ALA A 157 43.25 2.05 -24.88
CA ALA A 157 43.60 1.43 -23.61
C ALA A 157 42.40 0.83 -22.87
N TYR A 158 41.17 1.01 -23.36
CA TYR A 158 39.97 0.44 -22.75
C TYR A 158 40.08 -1.08 -22.59
N GLN A 159 39.73 -1.57 -21.40
CA GLN A 159 39.63 -3.00 -21.12
C GLN A 159 38.24 -3.50 -21.59
N THR A 160 38.16 -4.03 -22.81
CA THR A 160 37.05 -4.93 -23.22
C THR A 160 37.26 -6.33 -22.70
#